data_AF-A0A661WGK8-F1
#
_entry.id   AF-A0A661WGK8-F1
#
_cell.length_a   1.000
_cell.length_b   1.000
_cell.length_c   1.000
_cell.angle_alpha   90.00
_cell.angle_beta   90.00
_cell.angle_gamma   90.00
#
_symmetry.space_group_name_H-M   'P 1'
#
loop_
_entity.id
_entity.type
_entity.pdbx_description
1 polymer ?
#
loop_
_entity_poly.entity_id
_entity_poly.type
_entity_poly.pdbx_seq_one_letter_code
_entity_poly.pdbx_strand_id
1 'polypeptide(L)'
;MSATKKDKNPYKICTWQTETECAGCALSSTLKCRFNWGDLSHFMGIFIMFAIPSIIGVVLGGWGWYLLGWFAFAMFFFHVWESYILCRHCPYYAEEDKTLHCIANYGVYKLWKYAPQPMNRSEKTQLF
;
A
#
# COMPACT_ATOMS: atom_id res chain seq x y z
N MET A 1 -20.52 25.87 10.01
CA MET A 1 -20.44 25.43 8.60
C MET A 1 -19.85 24.02 8.61
N SER A 2 -20.70 22.99 8.54
CA SER A 2 -20.26 21.59 8.47
C SER A 2 -19.66 21.34 7.10
N ALA A 3 -18.34 21.12 7.05
CA ALA A 3 -17.69 20.57 5.87
C ALA A 3 -18.33 19.21 5.58
N THR A 4 -18.96 19.07 4.43
CA THR A 4 -19.53 17.82 3.94
C THR A 4 -18.40 16.80 3.85
N LYS A 5 -18.34 15.86 4.80
CA LYS A 5 -17.34 14.80 4.82
C LYS A 5 -17.57 13.96 3.56
N LYS A 6 -16.70 14.13 2.56
CA LYS A 6 -16.72 13.34 1.32
C LYS A 6 -16.81 11.86 1.69
N ASP A 7 -17.77 11.16 1.10
CA ASP A 7 -17.91 9.72 1.33
C ASP A 7 -16.65 9.03 0.80
N LYS A 8 -15.87 8.45 1.71
CA LYS A 8 -14.62 7.77 1.39
C LYS A 8 -14.85 6.43 0.69
N ASN A 9 -16.09 5.95 0.65
CA ASN A 9 -16.43 4.61 0.15
C ASN A 9 -17.44 4.67 -1.02
N PRO A 10 -17.08 5.26 -2.17
CA PRO A 10 -18.00 5.44 -3.31
C PRO A 10 -18.52 4.11 -3.87
N TYR A 11 -17.78 3.02 -3.67
CA TYR A 11 -18.12 1.68 -4.17
C TYR A 11 -18.74 0.76 -3.10
N LYS A 12 -19.05 1.28 -1.90
CA LYS A 12 -19.58 0.50 -0.74
C LYS A 12 -18.76 -0.75 -0.40
N ILE A 13 -17.46 -0.70 -0.62
CA ILE A 13 -16.52 -1.80 -0.39
C ILE A 13 -16.41 -2.07 1.10
N CYS A 14 -16.45 -3.36 1.46
CA CYS A 14 -16.41 -3.81 2.85
C CYS A 14 -15.23 -3.25 3.64
N THR A 15 -14.05 -3.11 3.02
CA THR A 15 -12.84 -2.65 3.71
C THR A 15 -12.90 -1.21 4.24
N TRP A 16 -13.91 -0.46 3.81
CA TRP A 16 -14.16 0.92 4.20
C TRP A 16 -15.44 1.08 5.03
N GLN A 17 -16.12 -0.02 5.36
CA GLN A 17 -17.28 -0.04 6.24
C GLN A 17 -16.86 -0.13 7.73
N THR A 18 -17.83 -0.05 8.63
CA THR A 18 -17.58 -0.21 10.06
C THR A 18 -17.16 -1.66 10.39
N GLU A 19 -16.46 -1.85 11.51
CA GLU A 19 -15.89 -3.15 11.90
C GLU A 19 -16.95 -4.24 12.06
N THR A 20 -18.12 -3.89 12.61
CA THR A 20 -19.28 -4.77 12.76
C THR A 20 -19.89 -5.20 11.43
N GLU A 21 -19.87 -4.31 10.43
CA GLU A 21 -20.38 -4.61 9.08
C GLU A 21 -19.35 -5.41 8.25
N CYS A 22 -18.05 -5.19 8.46
CA CYS A 22 -17.01 -5.89 7.72
C CYS A 22 -16.79 -7.34 8.20
N ALA A 23 -17.03 -7.65 9.48
CA ALA A 23 -16.91 -9.01 10.02
C ALA A 23 -17.78 -10.04 9.28
N GLY A 24 -18.94 -9.61 8.77
CA GLY A 24 -19.85 -10.44 7.96
C GLY A 24 -19.53 -10.49 6.46
N CYS A 25 -18.47 -9.82 5.99
CA CYS A 25 -18.14 -9.75 4.58
C CYS A 25 -17.22 -10.91 4.14
N ALA A 26 -17.45 -11.44 2.93
CA ALA A 26 -16.63 -12.51 2.35
C ALA A 26 -15.12 -12.18 2.26
N LEU A 27 -14.77 -10.88 2.24
CA LEU A 27 -13.38 -10.42 2.19
C LEU A 27 -12.63 -10.51 3.52
N SER A 28 -13.34 -10.62 4.66
CA SER A 28 -12.73 -10.60 6.00
C SER A 28 -11.78 -11.77 6.27
N SER A 29 -11.99 -12.90 5.58
CA SER A 29 -11.18 -14.11 5.71
C SER A 29 -9.88 -14.08 4.90
N THR A 30 -9.80 -13.21 3.89
CA THR A 30 -8.68 -13.17 2.93
C THR A 30 -7.86 -11.89 3.05
N LEU A 31 -8.49 -10.79 3.45
CA LEU A 31 -7.87 -9.49 3.58
C LEU A 31 -8.20 -8.88 4.94
N LYS A 32 -7.25 -8.15 5.54
CA LYS A 32 -7.56 -7.35 6.73
C LYS A 32 -8.64 -6.34 6.35
N CYS A 33 -9.78 -6.44 7.03
CA CYS A 33 -10.96 -5.66 6.78
C CYS A 33 -10.70 -4.16 6.88
N ARG A 34 -9.90 -3.72 7.86
CA ARG A 34 -9.66 -2.29 8.09
C ARG A 34 -8.18 -2.02 8.23
N PHE A 35 -7.76 -0.85 7.77
CA PHE A 35 -6.46 -0.31 8.09
C PHE A 35 -6.33 -0.09 9.60
N ASN A 36 -5.29 -0.67 10.21
CA ASN A 36 -4.95 -0.51 11.62
C ASN A 36 -3.51 -0.02 11.73
N TRP A 37 -3.31 1.08 12.48
CA TRP A 37 -1.99 1.65 12.75
C TRP A 37 -1.05 0.70 13.49
N GLY A 38 -1.58 -0.17 14.35
CA GLY A 38 -0.78 -1.20 15.04
C GLY A 38 -0.22 -2.25 14.08
N ASP A 39 -0.97 -2.59 13.03
CA ASP A 39 -0.49 -3.51 12.00
C ASP A 39 0.57 -2.86 11.11
N LEU A 40 0.35 -1.58 10.76
CA LEU A 40 1.34 -0.80 10.03
C LEU A 40 2.63 -0.65 10.84
N SER A 41 2.55 -0.34 12.13
CA SER A 41 3.74 -0.19 12.97
C SER A 41 4.49 -1.50 13.15
N HIS A 42 3.78 -2.63 13.28
CA HIS A 42 4.41 -3.95 13.32
C HIS A 42 5.12 -4.28 12.00
N PHE A 43 4.47 -4.03 10.86
CA PHE A 43 5.08 -4.19 9.54
C PHE A 43 6.33 -3.31 9.38
N MET A 44 6.24 -2.04 9.76
CA MET A 44 7.37 -1.11 9.74
C MET A 44 8.50 -1.54 10.67
N GLY A 45 8.18 -2.07 11.86
CA GLY A 45 9.18 -2.56 12.81
C GLY A 45 10.01 -3.70 12.22
N ILE A 46 9.34 -4.66 11.55
CA ILE A 46 10.02 -5.75 10.85
C ILE A 46 10.91 -5.20 9.73
N PHE A 47 10.41 -4.27 8.92
CA PHE A 47 11.19 -3.68 7.83
C PHE A 47 12.42 -2.92 8.35
N ILE A 48 12.25 -2.08 9.37
CA ILE A 48 13.30 -1.24 9.97
C ILE A 48 14.43 -2.10 10.57
N MET A 49 14.08 -3.24 11.18
CA MET A 49 15.04 -4.19 11.73
C MET A 49 16.05 -4.67 10.66
N PHE A 50 15.62 -4.83 9.41
CA PHE A 50 16.51 -5.18 8.29
C PHE A 50 17.12 -3.95 7.61
N ALA A 51 16.35 -2.87 7.47
CA ALA A 51 16.78 -1.68 6.76
C ALA A 51 17.93 -0.96 7.46
N ILE A 52 17.88 -0.80 8.80
CA ILE A 52 18.91 -0.07 9.55
C ILE A 52 20.29 -0.73 9.42
N PRO A 53 20.48 -2.03 9.74
CA PRO A 53 21.79 -2.67 9.60
C PRO A 53 22.27 -2.65 8.14
N SER A 54 21.38 -2.82 7.17
CA SER A 54 21.73 -2.78 5.75
C SER A 54 22.27 -1.41 5.34
N ILE A 55 21.59 -0.34 5.73
CA ILE A 55 22.03 1.04 5.46
C ILE A 55 23.37 1.32 6.14
N ILE A 56 23.51 0.95 7.42
CA ILE A 56 24.75 1.13 8.18
C ILE A 56 25.91 0.39 7.49
N GLY A 57 25.71 -0.86 7.10
CA GLY A 57 26.71 -1.66 6.40
C GLY A 57 27.17 -1.03 5.08
N VAL A 58 26.23 -0.53 4.27
CA VAL A 58 26.53 0.14 2.98
C VAL A 58 27.31 1.43 3.20
N VAL A 59 26.94 2.23 4.21
CA VAL A 59 27.64 3.49 4.52
C VAL A 59 29.04 3.22 5.05
N LEU A 60 29.21 2.30 6.01
CA LEU A 60 30.51 1.93 6.56
C LEU A 60 31.42 1.26 5.51
N GLY A 61 30.83 0.57 4.53
CA GLY A 61 31.55 0.00 3.40
C GLY A 61 32.02 1.02 2.35
N GLY A 62 31.69 2.31 2.49
CA GLY A 62 32.06 3.37 1.54
C GLY A 62 31.15 3.47 0.31
N TRP A 63 30.06 2.71 0.27
CA TRP A 63 29.12 2.64 -0.87
C TRP A 63 27.86 3.49 -0.66
N GLY A 64 27.88 4.43 0.30
CA GLY A 64 26.71 5.22 0.69
C GLY A 64 25.98 5.92 -0.45
N TRP A 65 26.70 6.35 -1.50
CA TRP A 65 26.08 6.99 -2.67
C TRP A 65 25.07 6.09 -3.41
N TYR A 66 25.24 4.76 -3.36
CA TYR A 66 24.31 3.81 -3.97
C TYR A 66 22.92 3.86 -3.31
N LEU A 67 22.83 4.33 -2.05
CA LEU A 67 21.55 4.52 -1.36
C LEU A 67 20.67 5.56 -2.08
N LEU A 68 21.25 6.55 -2.77
CA LEU A 68 20.47 7.50 -3.56
C LEU A 68 19.81 6.81 -4.77
N GLY A 69 20.55 5.94 -5.46
CA GLY A 69 20.02 5.12 -6.55
C GLY A 69 18.93 4.17 -6.05
N TRP A 70 19.16 3.53 -4.89
CA TRP A 70 18.17 2.66 -4.25
C TRP A 70 16.92 3.43 -3.83
N PHE A 71 17.07 4.63 -3.27
CA PHE A 71 15.95 5.49 -2.90
C PHE A 71 15.15 5.91 -4.13
N ALA A 72 15.81 6.34 -5.21
CA ALA A 72 15.13 6.69 -6.46
C ALA A 72 14.38 5.50 -7.06
N PHE A 73 14.99 4.31 -7.05
CA PHE A 73 14.35 3.06 -7.46
C PHE A 73 13.14 2.73 -6.59
N ALA A 74 13.26 2.80 -5.26
CA ALA A 74 12.17 2.54 -4.33
C ALA A 74 10.99 3.51 -4.56
N MET A 75 11.27 4.80 -4.75
CA MET A 75 10.23 5.79 -5.05
C MET A 75 9.48 5.44 -6.33
N PHE A 76 10.20 5.12 -7.41
CA PHE A 76 9.59 4.67 -8.67
C PHE A 76 8.79 3.37 -8.47
N PHE A 77 9.37 2.39 -7.80
CA PHE A 77 8.77 1.08 -7.60
C PHE A 77 7.44 1.19 -6.84
N PHE A 78 7.44 1.79 -5.65
CA PHE A 78 6.24 1.88 -4.82
C PHE A 78 5.18 2.83 -5.40
N HIS A 79 5.59 3.99 -5.91
CA HIS A 79 4.61 5.01 -6.36
C HIS A 79 4.09 4.76 -7.76
N VAL A 80 4.89 4.21 -8.67
CA VAL A 80 4.54 4.07 -10.08
C VAL A 80 4.29 2.61 -10.46
N TRP A 81 5.26 1.73 -10.21
CA TRP A 81 5.24 0.37 -10.75
C TRP A 81 4.29 -0.56 -9.99
N GLU A 82 4.49 -0.72 -8.69
CA GLU A 82 3.66 -1.58 -7.84
C GLU A 82 2.21 -1.07 -7.80
N SER A 83 2.04 0.26 -7.76
CA SER A 83 0.72 0.87 -7.78
C SER A 83 -0.05 0.56 -9.08
N TYR A 84 0.67 0.38 -10.19
CA TYR A 84 0.11 -0.01 -11.49
C TYR A 84 -0.24 -1.50 -11.56
N ILE A 85 0.68 -2.38 -11.16
CA ILE A 85 0.51 -3.83 -11.39
C ILE A 85 -0.31 -4.51 -10.30
N LEU A 86 -0.25 -4.01 -9.06
CA LEU A 86 -0.84 -4.66 -7.89
C LEU A 86 -1.86 -3.76 -7.21
N CYS A 87 -1.47 -2.57 -6.75
CA CYS A 87 -2.33 -1.79 -5.85
C CYS A 87 -3.64 -1.38 -6.51
N ARG A 88 -3.66 -1.04 -7.81
CA ARG A 88 -4.89 -0.63 -8.51
C ARG A 88 -6.00 -1.68 -8.54
N HIS A 89 -5.67 -2.95 -8.32
CA HIS A 89 -6.63 -4.07 -8.28
C HIS A 89 -7.16 -4.32 -6.86
N CYS A 90 -6.55 -3.70 -5.84
CA CYS A 90 -6.87 -3.91 -4.44
C CYS A 90 -8.07 -3.05 -3.98
N PRO A 91 -9.01 -3.58 -3.16
CA PRO A 91 -10.12 -2.81 -2.60
C PRO A 91 -9.72 -1.54 -1.82
N TYR A 92 -8.52 -1.52 -1.23
CA TYR A 92 -7.97 -0.33 -0.56
C TYR A 92 -7.70 0.85 -1.53
N TYR A 93 -7.54 0.57 -2.82
CA TYR A 93 -7.25 1.59 -3.83
C TYR A 93 -8.51 2.35 -4.29
N ALA A 94 -9.69 1.81 -3.99
CA ALA A 94 -10.97 2.33 -4.43
C ALA A 94 -11.45 3.58 -3.67
N GLU A 95 -10.81 3.93 -2.55
CA GLU A 95 -11.10 5.16 -1.81
C GLU A 95 -10.80 6.39 -2.68
N GLU A 96 -11.58 7.47 -2.54
CA GLU A 96 -11.42 8.71 -3.32
C GLU A 96 -10.18 9.54 -2.97
N ASP A 97 -9.54 9.25 -1.84
CA ASP A 97 -8.37 10.01 -1.39
C ASP A 97 -7.18 9.83 -2.34
N LYS A 98 -6.36 10.88 -2.49
CA LYS A 98 -5.18 10.88 -3.36
C LYS A 98 -4.07 9.95 -2.86
N THR A 99 -4.08 9.62 -1.57
CA THR A 99 -3.12 8.73 -0.92
C THR A 99 -3.78 7.40 -0.57
N LEU A 100 -3.00 6.33 -0.63
CA LEU A 100 -3.44 4.98 -0.26
C LEU A 100 -3.35 4.79 1.25
N HIS A 101 -4.42 4.31 1.89
CA HIS A 101 -4.39 3.90 3.29
C HIS A 101 -4.49 2.37 3.38
N CYS A 102 -3.37 1.67 3.14
CA CYS A 102 -3.26 0.24 3.34
C CYS A 102 -2.01 -0.10 4.16
N ILE A 103 -1.94 -1.31 4.71
CA ILE A 103 -0.83 -1.72 5.59
C ILE A 103 0.49 -1.84 4.83
N ALA A 104 0.46 -2.25 3.55
CA ALA A 104 1.65 -2.51 2.76
C ALA A 104 2.28 -1.24 2.14
N ASN A 105 1.45 -0.29 1.70
CA ASN A 105 1.87 0.88 0.93
C ASN A 105 1.15 2.15 1.40
N TYR A 106 1.12 2.35 2.72
CA TYR A 106 0.53 3.54 3.32
C TYR A 106 1.18 4.82 2.80
N GLY A 107 0.38 5.78 2.39
CA GLY A 107 0.85 7.10 1.94
C GLY A 107 1.29 7.17 0.48
N VAL A 108 1.32 6.04 -0.25
CA VAL A 108 1.60 6.04 -1.69
C VAL A 108 0.54 6.86 -2.44
N TYR A 109 1.00 7.69 -3.36
CA TYR A 109 0.11 8.50 -4.20
C TYR A 109 -0.57 7.64 -5.27
N LYS A 110 -1.89 7.77 -5.42
CA LYS A 110 -2.66 7.04 -6.42
C LYS A 110 -2.51 7.69 -7.79
N LEU A 111 -1.56 7.18 -8.59
CA LEU A 111 -1.31 7.65 -9.96
C LEU A 111 -2.24 7.01 -11.02
N TRP A 112 -2.84 5.87 -10.71
CA TRP A 112 -3.60 5.07 -11.65
C TRP A 112 -5.09 5.05 -11.29
N LYS A 113 -5.92 4.55 -12.21
CA LYS A 113 -7.34 4.34 -11.95
C LYS A 113 -7.54 3.00 -11.28
N TYR A 114 -8.48 2.94 -10.34
CA TYR A 114 -8.94 1.70 -9.74
C TYR A 114 -9.49 0.76 -10.81
N ALA A 115 -9.03 -0.49 -10.82
CA ALA A 115 -9.44 -1.52 -11.76
C ALA A 115 -9.54 -2.86 -11.02
N PRO A 116 -10.70 -3.24 -10.47
CA PRO A 116 -10.85 -4.41 -9.58
C PRO A 116 -10.73 -5.79 -10.27
N GLN A 117 -10.28 -5.81 -11.52
CA GLN A 117 -10.16 -7.05 -12.28
C GLN A 117 -8.96 -7.87 -11.79
N PRO A 118 -8.99 -9.21 -11.92
CA PRO A 118 -7.82 -10.01 -11.64
C PRO A 118 -6.63 -9.58 -12.51
N MET A 119 -5.43 -9.60 -11.93
CA MET A 119 -4.20 -9.29 -12.65
C MET A 119 -4.07 -10.14 -13.91
N ASN A 120 -3.69 -9.50 -15.01
CA ASN A 120 -3.41 -10.17 -16.27
C ASN A 120 -2.10 -11.00 -16.18
N ARG A 121 -1.78 -11.75 -17.24
CA ARG A 121 -0.58 -12.60 -17.24
C ARG A 121 0.72 -11.78 -17.12
N SER A 122 0.84 -10.64 -17.79
CA SER A 122 2.05 -9.81 -17.72
C SER A 122 2.26 -9.19 -16.33
N GLU A 123 1.19 -8.70 -15.69
CA GLU A 123 1.21 -8.12 -14.34
C GLU A 123 1.63 -9.19 -13.31
N LYS A 124 1.13 -10.42 -13.45
CA LYS A 124 1.57 -11.55 -12.62
C LYS A 124 3.05 -11.86 -12.81
N THR A 125 3.54 -11.93 -14.04
CA THR A 125 4.97 -12.19 -14.32
C THR A 125 5.88 -11.09 -13.81
N GLN A 126 5.40 -9.85 -13.65
CA GLN A 126 6.20 -8.75 -13.10
C GLN A 126 6.29 -8.78 -11.56
N LEU A 127 5.44 -9.57 -10.90
CA LEU A 127 5.42 -9.75 -9.45
C LEU A 127 6.14 -11.02 -8.98
N PHE A 128 6.38 -11.99 -9.87
CA PHE A 128 7.03 -13.28 -9.60
C PHE A 128 8.39 -13.36 -10.31
#